data_AF-A0A956PJ50-F1
#
_entry.id   AF-A0A956PJ50-F1
#
_cell.length_a   1.000
_cell.length_b   1.000
_cell.length_c   1.000
_cell.angle_alpha   90.00
_cell.angle_beta   90.00
_cell.angle_gamma   90.00
#
_symmetry.space_group_name_H-M   'P 1'
#
loop_
_entity.id
_entity.type
_entity.pdbx_description
1 polymer ?
#
loop_
_entity_poly.entity_id
_entity_poly.type
_entity_poly.pdbx_seq_one_letter_code
_entity_poly.pdbx_strand_id
1 'polypeptide(L)'
;MERPREAALKEAKLTALYLILLSLWFGFFYGTSDRLAAVVPYRIPMREPSWPFQPEWAPVYLSLNLLLVWAFVRSAERPQLFTALLLQTLIAWPLFVLFPLQSLAVPEQPDSWWFNLADTINLSQNYLPSLHVSYAFTSAYFLRRPLAFVWAVAIALSTLFTYQHYPIDVVAGVALALAAARLVGSRAQVLSLCLGELVRCTARHRRYGLISAGLLLALLFRPSSGWRALLGFCYLQRIDDLLDGHLSCSVEPDEIALEQIGKWESGEFGDGDLDRMAQKLRRVLPESQNIVSVIEEMRLDRRRVKENLLLSEERLSEHLERTFALSLDLMLAAMDAEVGSADAPTLLPLLGWCSVVRDLEEDLSLGLVNVPEEVVKSRQFEAWFQKELEKAERAYRQTEKELEALQGRDGVRLLTLFHRSVRKYLKCHRPEQAAETVRRALAPSAR
;
A
#
# COMPACT_ATOMS: atom_id res chain seq x y z
N MET A 1 0.69 2.14 -25.16
CA MET A 1 0.13 0.76 -25.20
C MET A 1 1.18 -0.17 -24.61
N GLU A 2 1.01 -0.60 -23.36
CA GLU A 2 1.98 -1.45 -22.66
C GLU A 2 2.05 -2.84 -23.31
N ARG A 3 3.24 -3.45 -23.41
CA ARG A 3 3.36 -4.79 -24.02
C ARG A 3 2.66 -5.82 -23.13
N PRO A 4 1.88 -6.78 -23.68
CA PRO A 4 1.15 -7.78 -22.87
C PRO A 4 2.01 -8.53 -21.84
N ARG A 5 3.30 -8.73 -22.14
CA ARG A 5 4.27 -9.38 -21.24
C ARG A 5 4.66 -8.52 -20.03
N GLU A 6 4.75 -7.21 -20.20
CA GLU A 6 5.12 -6.27 -19.12
C GLU A 6 3.96 -6.13 -18.12
N ALA A 7 2.73 -5.99 -18.62
CA ALA A 7 1.52 -5.99 -17.81
C ALA A 7 1.38 -7.28 -17.00
N ALA A 8 1.58 -8.45 -17.63
CA ALA A 8 1.55 -9.74 -16.95
C ALA A 8 2.63 -9.86 -15.85
N LEU A 9 3.83 -9.31 -16.08
CA LEU A 9 4.90 -9.31 -15.09
C LEU A 9 4.57 -8.39 -13.91
N LYS A 10 3.98 -7.21 -14.15
CA LYS A 10 3.51 -6.30 -13.08
C LYS A 10 2.45 -6.97 -12.22
N GLU A 11 1.46 -7.62 -12.84
CA GLU A 11 0.41 -8.37 -12.14
C GLU A 11 0.96 -9.52 -11.30
N ALA A 12 1.94 -10.25 -11.83
CA ALA A 12 2.60 -11.33 -11.12
C ALA A 12 3.40 -10.81 -9.91
N LYS A 13 4.15 -9.71 -10.08
CA LYS A 13 4.88 -9.05 -8.98
C LYS A 13 3.93 -8.56 -7.88
N LEU A 14 2.81 -7.95 -8.26
CA LEU A 14 1.80 -7.47 -7.32
C LEU A 14 1.21 -8.64 -6.53
N THR A 15 0.82 -9.71 -7.22
CA THR A 15 0.30 -10.94 -6.60
C THR A 15 1.31 -11.57 -5.65
N ALA A 16 2.57 -11.68 -6.07
CA ALA A 16 3.64 -12.20 -5.23
C ALA A 16 3.83 -11.35 -3.96
N LEU A 17 3.76 -10.02 -4.07
CA LEU A 17 3.89 -9.13 -2.92
C LEU A 17 2.76 -9.31 -1.91
N TYR A 18 1.50 -9.44 -2.34
CA TYR A 18 0.39 -9.78 -1.45
C TYR A 18 0.65 -11.07 -0.67
N LEU A 19 1.09 -12.12 -1.36
CA LEU A 19 1.37 -13.43 -0.75
C LEU A 19 2.56 -13.40 0.20
N ILE A 20 3.62 -12.65 -0.13
CA ILE A 20 4.79 -12.47 0.74
C ILE A 20 4.37 -11.73 2.01
N LEU A 21 3.65 -10.61 1.89
CA LEU A 21 3.20 -9.84 3.05
C LEU A 21 2.23 -10.64 3.91
N LEU A 22 1.32 -11.40 3.30
CA LEU A 22 0.42 -12.31 4.03
C LEU A 22 1.21 -13.39 4.77
N SER A 23 2.20 -14.00 4.12
CA SER A 23 3.05 -15.03 4.74
C SER A 23 3.86 -14.49 5.91
N LEU A 24 4.42 -13.28 5.80
CA LEU A 24 5.15 -12.62 6.89
C LEU A 24 4.22 -12.30 8.06
N TRP A 25 3.03 -11.77 7.78
CA TRP A 25 2.00 -11.49 8.78
C TRP A 25 1.57 -12.77 9.51
N PHE A 26 1.21 -13.80 8.73
CA PHE A 26 0.83 -15.10 9.26
C PHE A 26 1.95 -15.70 10.10
N GLY A 27 3.18 -15.79 9.58
CA GLY A 27 4.31 -16.37 10.30
C GLY A 27 4.61 -15.67 11.63
N PHE A 28 4.50 -14.34 11.67
CA PHE A 28 4.69 -13.57 12.90
C PHE A 28 3.59 -13.85 13.93
N PHE A 29 2.31 -13.67 13.58
CA PHE A 29 1.21 -13.84 14.54
C PHE A 29 0.96 -15.31 14.90
N TYR A 30 0.95 -16.20 13.91
CA TYR A 30 0.74 -17.63 14.13
C TYR A 30 1.85 -18.27 14.96
N GLY A 31 3.11 -17.92 14.68
CA GLY A 31 4.26 -18.43 15.43
C GLY A 31 4.34 -17.85 16.85
N THR A 32 3.94 -16.60 17.04
CA THR A 32 3.91 -16.00 18.39
C THR A 32 2.75 -16.50 19.24
N SER A 33 1.55 -16.72 18.67
CA SER A 33 0.45 -17.33 19.44
C SER A 33 0.80 -18.73 19.92
N ASP A 34 1.44 -19.56 19.08
CA ASP A 34 1.81 -20.93 19.47
C ASP A 34 2.78 -20.93 20.66
N ARG A 35 3.82 -20.08 20.61
CA ARG A 35 4.78 -19.93 21.72
C ARG A 35 4.15 -19.38 22.99
N LEU A 36 3.24 -18.41 22.87
CA LEU A 36 2.55 -17.83 24.02
C LEU A 36 1.56 -18.83 24.63
N ALA A 37 0.80 -19.56 23.81
CA ALA A 37 -0.10 -20.60 24.26
C ALA A 37 0.65 -21.75 24.94
N ALA A 38 1.85 -22.09 24.47
CA ALA A 38 2.69 -23.14 25.07
C ALA A 38 2.99 -22.89 26.56
N VAL A 39 3.15 -21.62 26.98
CA VAL A 39 3.45 -21.27 28.38
C VAL A 39 2.21 -21.06 29.26
N VAL A 40 1.00 -21.16 28.70
CA VAL A 40 -0.25 -21.08 29.47
C VAL A 40 -0.38 -22.33 30.35
N PRO A 41 -0.66 -22.22 31.67
CA PRO A 41 -0.59 -23.35 32.60
C PRO A 41 -1.79 -24.29 32.55
N TYR A 42 -2.78 -24.03 31.69
CA TYR A 42 -3.99 -24.84 31.54
C TYR A 42 -4.24 -25.19 30.08
N ARG A 43 -5.00 -26.26 29.85
CA ARG A 43 -5.57 -26.62 28.55
C ARG A 43 -7.05 -26.95 28.72
N ILE A 44 -7.85 -26.57 27.72
CA ILE A 44 -9.28 -26.88 27.69
C ILE A 44 -9.43 -28.30 27.13
N PRO A 45 -9.87 -29.27 27.94
CA PRO A 45 -10.03 -30.63 27.47
C PRO A 45 -11.19 -30.70 26.48
N MET A 46 -10.99 -31.50 25.43
CA MET A 46 -11.99 -31.74 24.39
C MET A 46 -12.16 -33.24 24.19
N ARG A 47 -13.33 -33.64 23.69
CA ARG A 47 -13.62 -35.04 23.40
C ARG A 47 -12.83 -35.49 22.17
N GLU A 48 -12.13 -36.60 22.28
CA GLU A 48 -11.42 -37.18 21.14
C GLU A 48 -12.37 -37.60 20.00
N PRO A 49 -11.91 -37.50 18.75
CA PRO A 49 -12.63 -37.98 17.58
C PRO A 49 -13.06 -39.44 17.68
N SER A 50 -14.27 -39.74 17.20
CA SER A 50 -14.77 -41.12 17.09
C SER A 50 -14.60 -41.71 15.68
N TRP A 51 -14.17 -40.90 14.70
CA TRP A 51 -13.92 -41.33 13.32
C TRP A 51 -12.45 -41.73 13.15
N PRO A 52 -12.11 -42.62 12.20
CA PRO A 52 -10.73 -43.07 12.02
C PRO A 52 -9.82 -41.95 11.49
N PHE A 53 -8.58 -41.95 11.98
CA PHE A 53 -7.48 -41.14 11.46
C PHE A 53 -7.11 -41.58 10.04
N GLN A 54 -6.99 -40.63 9.11
CA GLN A 54 -6.66 -40.88 7.69
C GLN A 54 -5.59 -39.89 7.20
N PRO A 55 -4.28 -40.24 7.28
CA PRO A 55 -3.18 -39.34 6.91
C PRO A 55 -3.09 -39.04 5.41
N GLU A 56 -3.76 -39.84 4.57
CA GLU A 56 -3.85 -39.67 3.11
C GLU A 56 -4.52 -38.35 2.69
N TRP A 57 -5.24 -37.69 3.61
CA TRP A 57 -5.83 -36.37 3.39
C TRP A 57 -4.82 -35.22 3.53
N ALA A 58 -3.58 -35.48 3.95
CA ALA A 58 -2.55 -34.45 4.13
C ALA A 58 -2.24 -33.64 2.84
N PRO A 59 -2.21 -34.20 1.62
CA PRO A 59 -2.07 -33.39 0.40
C PRO A 59 -3.25 -32.43 0.19
N VAL A 60 -4.49 -32.87 0.50
CA VAL A 60 -5.68 -32.01 0.44
C VAL A 60 -5.57 -30.89 1.47
N TYR A 61 -5.09 -31.19 2.68
CA TYR A 61 -4.76 -30.18 3.69
C TYR A 61 -3.75 -29.15 3.16
N LEU A 62 -2.60 -29.59 2.65
CA LEU A 62 -1.53 -28.71 2.15
C LEU A 62 -1.94 -27.89 0.91
N SER A 63 -2.96 -28.33 0.17
CA SER A 63 -3.47 -27.68 -1.02
C SER A 63 -4.08 -26.29 -0.78
N LEU A 64 -4.30 -25.89 0.49
CA LEU A 64 -4.68 -24.50 0.83
C LEU A 64 -3.76 -23.47 0.17
N ASN A 65 -2.45 -23.72 0.14
CA ASN A 65 -1.49 -22.80 -0.45
C ASN A 65 -1.78 -22.57 -1.94
N LEU A 66 -2.17 -23.62 -2.67
CA LEU A 66 -2.55 -23.52 -4.08
C LEU A 66 -3.86 -22.75 -4.26
N LEU A 67 -4.84 -22.99 -3.39
CA LEU A 67 -6.11 -22.25 -3.38
C LEU A 67 -5.89 -20.75 -3.11
N LEU A 68 -4.98 -20.40 -2.19
CA LEU A 68 -4.61 -19.00 -1.91
C LEU A 68 -3.96 -18.34 -3.13
N VAL A 69 -2.98 -18.99 -3.78
CA VAL A 69 -2.39 -18.46 -5.02
C VAL A 69 -3.46 -18.27 -6.08
N TRP A 70 -4.32 -19.26 -6.29
CA TRP A 70 -5.40 -19.16 -7.27
C TRP A 70 -6.37 -18.01 -6.96
N ALA A 71 -6.73 -17.83 -5.69
CA ALA A 71 -7.59 -16.75 -5.22
C ALA A 71 -6.97 -15.37 -5.49
N PHE A 72 -5.69 -15.16 -5.15
CA PHE A 72 -5.04 -13.89 -5.42
C PHE A 72 -4.84 -13.64 -6.92
N VAL A 73 -4.53 -14.65 -7.72
CA VAL A 73 -4.39 -14.48 -9.17
C VAL A 73 -5.72 -14.08 -9.81
N ARG A 74 -6.85 -14.64 -9.37
CA ARG A 74 -8.15 -14.51 -10.05
C ARG A 74 -9.15 -13.56 -9.42
N SER A 75 -9.00 -13.19 -8.15
CA SER A 75 -9.94 -12.29 -7.49
C SER A 75 -9.80 -10.87 -8.05
N ALA A 76 -10.93 -10.24 -8.37
CA ALA A 76 -10.98 -8.81 -8.68
C ALA A 76 -10.85 -7.94 -7.42
N GLU A 77 -11.14 -8.51 -6.24
CA GLU A 77 -11.17 -7.83 -4.94
C GLU A 77 -9.96 -8.27 -4.08
N ARG A 78 -8.77 -8.29 -4.68
CA ARG A 78 -7.52 -8.66 -3.97
C ARG A 78 -7.31 -7.87 -2.67
N PRO A 79 -7.57 -6.55 -2.60
CA PRO A 79 -7.40 -5.80 -1.36
C PRO A 79 -8.32 -6.28 -0.23
N GLN A 80 -9.58 -6.59 -0.55
CA GLN A 80 -10.56 -7.11 0.40
C GLN A 80 -10.23 -8.54 0.84
N LEU A 81 -9.83 -9.41 -0.10
CA LEU A 81 -9.32 -10.75 0.20
C LEU A 81 -8.14 -10.67 1.15
N PHE A 82 -7.12 -9.86 0.82
CA PHE A 82 -5.94 -9.67 1.66
C PHE A 82 -6.31 -9.21 3.06
N THR A 83 -7.12 -8.15 3.17
CA THR A 83 -7.55 -7.59 4.46
C THR A 83 -8.32 -8.61 5.29
N ALA A 84 -9.21 -9.40 4.66
CA ALA A 84 -9.96 -10.43 5.37
C ALA A 84 -9.02 -11.45 6.01
N LEU A 85 -8.02 -11.95 5.28
CA LEU A 85 -7.05 -12.90 5.79
C LEU A 85 -6.18 -12.30 6.92
N LEU A 86 -5.76 -11.03 6.80
CA LEU A 86 -5.05 -10.33 7.87
C LEU A 86 -5.89 -10.23 9.15
N LEU A 87 -7.16 -9.83 9.02
CA LEU A 87 -8.10 -9.71 10.15
C LEU A 87 -8.36 -11.05 10.81
N GLN A 88 -8.49 -12.13 10.03
CA GLN A 88 -8.69 -13.48 10.56
C GLN A 88 -7.51 -13.90 11.43
N THR A 89 -6.29 -13.71 10.95
CA THR A 89 -5.08 -13.97 11.75
C THR A 89 -5.04 -13.12 13.01
N LEU A 90 -5.35 -11.82 12.89
CA LEU A 90 -5.32 -10.90 14.03
C LEU A 90 -6.37 -11.25 15.09
N ILE A 91 -7.55 -11.72 14.69
CA ILE A 91 -8.63 -12.16 15.59
C ILE A 91 -8.30 -13.51 16.22
N ALA A 92 -7.76 -14.47 15.45
CA ALA A 92 -7.41 -15.79 15.95
C ALA A 92 -6.23 -15.75 16.92
N TRP A 93 -5.25 -14.86 16.68
CA TRP A 93 -4.05 -14.70 17.49
C TRP A 93 -4.28 -14.67 19.02
N PRO A 94 -5.11 -13.77 19.57
CA PRO A 94 -5.40 -13.78 21.00
C PRO A 94 -6.28 -14.97 21.42
N LEU A 95 -7.16 -15.47 20.55
CA LEU A 95 -8.05 -16.59 20.89
C LEU A 95 -7.27 -17.88 21.13
N PHE A 96 -6.23 -18.16 20.34
CA PHE A 96 -5.35 -19.31 20.55
C PHE A 96 -4.67 -19.29 21.93
N VAL A 97 -4.32 -18.10 22.43
CA VAL A 97 -3.66 -17.93 23.73
C VAL A 97 -4.68 -17.97 24.88
N LEU A 98 -5.86 -17.38 24.70
CA LEU A 98 -6.90 -17.32 25.74
C LEU A 98 -7.66 -18.65 25.89
N PHE A 99 -7.82 -19.40 24.80
CA PHE A 99 -8.56 -20.66 24.74
C PHE A 99 -7.69 -21.80 24.19
N PRO A 100 -6.57 -22.15 24.85
CA PRO A 100 -5.68 -23.20 24.35
C PRO A 100 -6.34 -24.57 24.55
N LEU A 101 -6.70 -25.22 23.45
CA LEU A 101 -7.32 -26.54 23.47
C LEU A 101 -6.27 -27.64 23.71
N GLN A 102 -6.69 -28.74 24.31
CA GLN A 102 -5.85 -29.94 24.41
C GLN A 102 -5.54 -30.51 23.03
N SER A 103 -4.26 -30.76 22.75
CA SER A 103 -3.83 -31.32 21.47
C SER A 103 -4.41 -32.71 21.23
N LEU A 104 -4.76 -32.98 19.97
CA LEU A 104 -5.26 -34.27 19.54
C LEU A 104 -4.15 -35.32 19.54
N ALA A 105 -4.41 -36.49 20.11
CA ALA A 105 -3.49 -37.61 20.03
C ALA A 105 -3.50 -38.19 18.60
N VAL A 106 -2.38 -38.04 17.89
CA VAL A 106 -2.18 -38.69 16.59
C VAL A 106 -1.67 -40.11 16.84
N PRO A 107 -2.22 -41.16 16.18
CA PRO A 107 -1.67 -42.52 16.25
C PRO A 107 -0.17 -42.54 15.88
N GLU A 108 0.60 -43.53 16.39
CA GLU A 108 2.03 -43.67 16.08
C GLU A 108 2.30 -43.47 14.58
N GLN A 109 3.27 -42.61 14.28
CA GLN A 109 3.36 -41.85 13.03
C GLN A 109 3.22 -42.73 11.77
N PRO A 110 2.37 -42.34 10.81
CA PRO A 110 2.39 -42.94 9.48
C PRO A 110 3.64 -42.46 8.70
N ASP A 111 4.27 -43.36 7.93
CA ASP A 111 5.42 -43.11 7.02
C ASP A 111 5.06 -42.23 5.80
N SER A 112 4.36 -41.11 6.01
CA SER A 112 3.96 -40.19 4.93
C SER A 112 4.67 -38.86 5.06
N TRP A 113 5.56 -38.59 4.11
CA TRP A 113 6.21 -37.28 3.95
C TRP A 113 5.22 -36.11 3.97
N TRP A 114 4.06 -36.28 3.32
CA TRP A 114 3.01 -35.25 3.26
C TRP A 114 2.41 -34.95 4.63
N PHE A 115 2.20 -35.97 5.46
CA PHE A 115 1.66 -35.79 6.79
C PHE A 115 2.67 -35.07 7.70
N ASN A 116 3.93 -35.51 7.69
CA ASN A 116 4.99 -34.89 8.50
C ASN A 116 5.20 -33.40 8.16
N LEU A 117 5.11 -33.04 6.87
CA LEU A 117 5.16 -31.64 6.44
C LEU A 117 3.93 -30.86 6.94
N ALA A 118 2.74 -31.42 6.82
CA ALA A 118 1.50 -30.78 7.29
C ALA A 118 1.51 -30.54 8.80
N ASP A 119 1.97 -31.53 9.57
CA ASP A 119 2.05 -31.48 11.03
C ASP A 119 3.06 -30.41 11.50
N THR A 120 4.21 -30.33 10.84
CA THR A 120 5.22 -29.29 11.11
C THR A 120 4.68 -27.88 10.90
N ILE A 121 3.83 -27.69 9.87
CA ILE A 121 3.23 -26.38 9.57
C ILE A 121 2.07 -26.05 10.53
N ASN A 122 1.31 -27.05 10.98
CA ASN A 122 0.15 -26.83 11.84
C ASN A 122 0.54 -26.29 13.22
N LEU A 123 1.77 -26.56 13.69
CA LEU A 123 2.19 -26.29 15.07
C LEU A 123 1.27 -27.01 16.09
N SER A 124 1.42 -26.73 17.38
CA SER A 124 0.89 -27.60 18.43
C SER A 124 -0.28 -27.02 19.22
N GLN A 125 -0.47 -25.70 19.19
CA GLN A 125 -1.42 -25.01 20.08
C GLN A 125 -2.56 -24.26 19.35
N ASN A 126 -2.44 -24.00 18.05
CA ASN A 126 -3.32 -23.08 17.32
C ASN A 126 -4.61 -23.73 16.79
N TYR A 127 -5.51 -24.15 17.70
CA TYR A 127 -6.75 -24.86 17.33
C TYR A 127 -7.94 -23.92 17.02
N LEU A 128 -8.46 -23.21 18.02
CA LEU A 128 -9.73 -22.47 17.94
C LEU A 128 -9.52 -20.96 17.68
N PRO A 129 -10.02 -20.38 16.58
CA PRO A 129 -10.66 -20.99 15.41
C PRO A 129 -9.66 -21.50 14.36
N SER A 130 -10.06 -22.47 13.52
CA SER A 130 -9.18 -22.97 12.46
C SER A 130 -8.94 -21.91 11.38
N LEU A 131 -7.73 -21.34 11.35
CA LEU A 131 -7.31 -20.41 10.31
C LEU A 131 -7.22 -21.10 8.94
N HIS A 132 -6.85 -22.38 8.90
CA HIS A 132 -6.76 -23.16 7.66
C HIS A 132 -8.11 -23.22 6.95
N VAL A 133 -9.18 -23.51 7.71
CA VAL A 133 -10.56 -23.50 7.23
C VAL A 133 -11.01 -22.08 6.89
N SER A 134 -10.71 -21.11 7.76
CA SER A 134 -11.10 -19.71 7.54
C SER A 134 -10.54 -19.17 6.22
N TYR A 135 -9.26 -19.43 5.95
CA TYR A 135 -8.58 -19.01 4.72
C TYR A 135 -9.19 -19.69 3.49
N ALA A 136 -9.43 -21.01 3.55
CA ALA A 136 -10.02 -21.75 2.44
C ALA A 136 -11.41 -21.21 2.04
N PHE A 137 -12.30 -21.01 3.02
CA PHE A 137 -13.65 -20.49 2.76
C PHE A 137 -13.64 -19.02 2.30
N THR A 138 -12.70 -18.21 2.80
CA THR A 138 -12.53 -16.82 2.35
C THR A 138 -12.03 -16.76 0.92
N SER A 139 -11.06 -17.59 0.56
CA SER A 139 -10.61 -17.74 -0.83
C SER A 139 -11.75 -18.16 -1.75
N ALA A 140 -12.57 -19.14 -1.33
CA ALA A 140 -13.74 -19.56 -2.09
C ALA A 140 -14.78 -18.44 -2.27
N TYR A 141 -15.05 -17.67 -1.21
CA TYR A 141 -15.94 -16.52 -1.22
C TYR A 141 -15.52 -15.47 -2.27
N PHE A 142 -14.24 -15.07 -2.27
CA PHE A 142 -13.75 -14.06 -3.20
C PHE A 142 -13.53 -14.57 -4.62
N LEU A 143 -13.32 -15.87 -4.81
CA LEU A 143 -13.28 -16.51 -6.13
C LEU A 143 -14.67 -16.59 -6.78
N ARG A 144 -15.73 -16.75 -5.96
CA ARG A 144 -17.12 -16.94 -6.41
C ARG A 144 -17.27 -18.09 -7.41
N ARG A 145 -16.54 -19.20 -7.19
CA ARG A 145 -16.56 -20.40 -8.05
C ARG A 145 -17.05 -21.62 -7.26
N PRO A 146 -18.03 -22.40 -7.76
CA PRO A 146 -18.48 -23.62 -7.09
C PRO A 146 -17.33 -24.58 -6.76
N LEU A 147 -16.39 -24.76 -7.70
CA LEU A 147 -15.20 -25.58 -7.49
C LEU A 147 -14.36 -25.13 -6.29
N ALA A 148 -14.24 -23.82 -6.05
CA ALA A 148 -13.50 -23.31 -4.91
C ALA A 148 -14.18 -23.63 -3.57
N PHE A 149 -15.51 -23.63 -3.53
CA PHE A 149 -16.27 -24.05 -2.34
C PHE A 149 -16.15 -25.55 -2.09
N VAL A 150 -16.23 -26.38 -3.13
CA VAL A 150 -15.98 -27.83 -3.01
C VAL A 150 -14.57 -28.08 -2.48
N TRP A 151 -13.58 -27.35 -2.99
CA TRP A 151 -12.21 -27.43 -2.51
C TRP A 151 -12.08 -26.98 -1.05
N ALA A 152 -12.71 -25.88 -0.65
CA ALA A 152 -12.71 -25.41 0.73
C ALA A 152 -13.36 -26.41 1.70
N VAL A 153 -14.46 -27.06 1.30
CA VAL A 153 -15.09 -28.14 2.07
C VAL A 153 -14.15 -29.34 2.19
N ALA A 154 -13.47 -29.74 1.10
CA ALA A 154 -12.49 -30.82 1.15
C ALA A 154 -11.32 -30.51 2.09
N ILE A 155 -10.85 -29.25 2.11
CA ILE A 155 -9.83 -28.78 3.07
C ILE A 155 -10.36 -28.81 4.52
N ALA A 156 -11.62 -28.43 4.75
CA ALA A 156 -12.20 -28.51 6.09
C ALA A 156 -12.31 -29.96 6.58
N LEU A 157 -12.76 -30.87 5.71
CA LEU A 157 -12.81 -32.30 6.03
C LEU A 157 -11.41 -32.89 6.26
N SER A 158 -10.42 -32.48 5.46
CA SER A 158 -9.06 -32.98 5.64
C SER A 158 -8.52 -32.67 7.04
N THR A 159 -8.82 -31.49 7.60
CA THR A 159 -8.39 -31.12 8.95
C THR A 159 -8.92 -32.05 10.05
N LEU A 160 -10.12 -32.61 9.85
CA LEU A 160 -10.76 -33.53 10.80
C LEU A 160 -10.19 -34.94 10.65
N PHE A 161 -9.95 -35.39 9.41
CA PHE A 161 -9.43 -36.73 9.14
C PHE A 161 -7.95 -36.87 9.47
N THR A 162 -7.17 -35.78 9.38
CA THR A 162 -5.76 -35.75 9.80
C THR A 162 -5.58 -35.40 11.27
N TYR A 163 -6.67 -35.32 12.05
CA TYR A 163 -6.66 -34.97 13.49
C TYR A 163 -5.92 -33.65 13.78
N GLN A 164 -5.95 -32.70 12.84
CA GLN A 164 -5.33 -31.38 13.01
C GLN A 164 -6.26 -30.40 13.73
N HIS A 165 -7.59 -30.62 13.69
CA HIS A 165 -8.59 -29.76 14.34
C HIS A 165 -9.79 -30.52 14.89
N TYR A 166 -10.44 -29.97 15.92
CA TYR A 166 -11.76 -30.39 16.38
C TYR A 166 -12.87 -29.82 15.48
N PRO A 167 -14.06 -30.44 15.43
CA PRO A 167 -15.20 -29.91 14.67
C PRO A 167 -15.59 -28.48 15.06
N ILE A 168 -15.45 -28.12 16.34
CA ILE A 168 -15.75 -26.76 16.81
C ILE A 168 -14.80 -25.72 16.19
N ASP A 169 -13.54 -26.08 15.98
CA ASP A 169 -12.54 -25.21 15.34
C ASP A 169 -12.89 -24.95 13.89
N VAL A 170 -13.38 -25.98 13.19
CA VAL A 170 -13.84 -25.91 11.80
C VAL A 170 -15.05 -25.00 11.68
N VAL A 171 -16.06 -25.18 12.55
CA VAL A 171 -17.26 -24.33 12.57
C VAL A 171 -16.89 -22.89 12.88
N ALA A 172 -16.03 -22.67 13.88
CA ALA A 172 -15.54 -21.33 14.23
C ALA A 172 -14.71 -20.70 13.11
N GLY A 173 -13.92 -21.50 12.37
CA GLY A 173 -13.17 -21.06 11.19
C GLY A 173 -14.08 -20.60 10.05
N VAL A 174 -15.16 -21.34 9.76
CA VAL A 174 -16.18 -20.90 8.78
C VAL A 174 -16.89 -19.63 9.24
N ALA A 175 -17.27 -19.54 10.52
CA ALA A 175 -17.90 -18.36 11.08
C ALA A 175 -16.98 -17.12 10.97
N LEU A 176 -15.69 -17.29 11.26
CA LEU A 176 -14.67 -16.26 11.14
C LEU A 176 -14.48 -15.81 9.69
N ALA A 177 -14.46 -16.74 8.72
CA ALA A 177 -14.40 -16.42 7.30
C ALA A 177 -15.57 -15.52 6.87
N LEU A 178 -16.79 -15.90 7.24
CA LEU A 178 -18.00 -15.16 6.92
C LEU A 178 -18.05 -13.79 7.60
N ALA A 179 -17.57 -13.68 8.85
CA ALA A 179 -17.51 -12.41 9.57
C ALA A 179 -16.50 -11.45 8.91
N ALA A 180 -15.29 -11.93 8.62
CA ALA A 180 -14.25 -11.14 7.96
C ALA A 180 -14.68 -10.68 6.57
N ALA A 181 -15.27 -11.56 5.75
CA ALA A 181 -15.79 -11.22 4.43
C ALA A 181 -16.85 -10.10 4.49
N ARG A 182 -17.77 -10.14 5.47
CA ARG A 182 -18.77 -9.08 5.68
C ARG A 182 -18.13 -7.77 6.15
N LEU A 183 -17.13 -7.84 7.02
CA LEU A 183 -16.43 -6.64 7.52
C LEU A 183 -15.72 -5.90 6.39
N VAL A 184 -14.97 -6.60 5.53
CA VAL A 184 -14.26 -5.98 4.40
C VAL A 184 -15.18 -5.53 3.28
N GLY A 185 -16.37 -6.12 3.14
CA GLY A 185 -17.42 -5.65 2.25
C GLY A 185 -18.21 -4.45 2.78
N SER A 186 -17.96 -4.01 4.02
CA SER A 186 -18.70 -2.91 4.66
C SER A 186 -17.76 -1.96 5.42
N ARG A 187 -17.62 -2.14 6.73
CA ARG A 187 -16.92 -1.22 7.64
C ARG A 187 -15.43 -1.07 7.33
N ALA A 188 -14.79 -2.15 6.89
CA ALA A 188 -13.36 -2.18 6.57
C ALA A 188 -13.07 -1.98 5.07
N GLN A 189 -14.08 -1.70 4.24
CA GLN A 189 -13.91 -1.57 2.79
C GLN A 189 -12.88 -0.51 2.41
N VAL A 190 -12.98 0.70 3.00
CA VAL A 190 -12.02 1.78 2.71
C VAL A 190 -10.60 1.43 3.20
N LEU A 191 -10.48 0.75 4.34
CA LEU A 191 -9.19 0.25 4.82
C LEU A 191 -8.61 -0.76 3.83
N SER A 192 -9.44 -1.68 3.32
CA SER A 192 -9.01 -2.64 2.30
C SER A 192 -8.49 -1.95 1.05
N LEU A 193 -9.20 -0.94 0.54
CA LEU A 193 -8.72 -0.14 -0.59
C LEU A 193 -7.37 0.51 -0.29
N CYS A 194 -7.21 1.15 0.87
CA CYS A 194 -5.95 1.77 1.27
C CYS A 194 -4.81 0.76 1.35
N LEU A 195 -5.02 -0.41 1.97
CA LEU A 195 -4.00 -1.47 2.03
C LEU A 195 -3.64 -1.97 0.63
N GLY A 196 -4.61 -2.08 -0.27
CA GLY A 196 -4.36 -2.43 -1.66
C GLY A 196 -3.49 -1.41 -2.38
N GLU A 197 -3.76 -0.11 -2.17
CA GLU A 197 -2.93 0.98 -2.67
C GLU A 197 -1.51 0.91 -2.13
N LEU A 198 -1.31 0.68 -0.83
CA LEU A 198 0.02 0.54 -0.24
C LEU A 198 0.83 -0.60 -0.89
N VAL A 199 0.20 -1.77 -1.08
CA VAL A 199 0.84 -2.91 -1.74
C VAL A 199 1.19 -2.56 -3.18
N ARG A 200 0.27 -1.92 -3.92
CA ARG A 200 0.48 -1.51 -5.30
C ARG A 200 1.64 -0.51 -5.44
N CYS A 201 1.66 0.54 -4.63
CA CYS A 201 2.74 1.52 -4.63
C CYS A 201 4.08 0.88 -4.26
N THR A 202 4.09 -0.03 -3.28
CA THR A 202 5.28 -0.79 -2.88
C THR A 202 5.81 -1.68 -4.01
N ALA A 203 4.92 -2.33 -4.77
CA ALA A 203 5.29 -3.14 -5.92
C ALA A 203 5.90 -2.31 -7.06
N ARG A 204 5.51 -1.03 -7.19
CA ARG A 204 6.07 -0.08 -8.16
C ARG A 204 7.49 0.33 -7.80
N HIS A 205 7.73 0.79 -6.57
CA HIS A 205 9.06 1.26 -6.17
C HIS A 205 9.32 1.15 -4.66
N ARG A 206 10.56 0.84 -4.28
CA ARG A 206 10.98 0.67 -2.88
C ARG A 206 10.71 1.89 -1.99
N ARG A 207 10.73 3.11 -2.57
CA ARG A 207 10.42 4.37 -1.86
C ARG A 207 9.02 4.34 -1.22
N TYR A 208 8.05 3.83 -1.97
CA TYR A 208 6.67 3.73 -1.51
C TYR A 208 6.50 2.66 -0.43
N GLY A 209 7.38 1.66 -0.38
CA GLY A 209 7.43 0.70 0.73
C GLY A 209 7.79 1.37 2.06
N LEU A 210 8.74 2.32 2.05
CA LEU A 210 9.09 3.09 3.25
C LEU A 210 7.96 4.03 3.68
N ILE A 211 7.31 4.70 2.72
CA ILE A 211 6.12 5.53 2.99
C ILE A 211 4.99 4.69 3.59
N SER A 212 4.71 3.53 2.99
CA SER A 212 3.69 2.58 3.47
C SER A 212 3.97 2.14 4.90
N ALA A 213 5.23 1.80 5.23
CA ALA A 213 5.61 1.46 6.60
C ALA A 213 5.41 2.63 7.57
N GLY A 214 5.79 3.85 7.17
CA GLY A 214 5.56 5.07 7.97
C GLY A 214 4.08 5.33 8.25
N LEU A 215 3.22 5.19 7.24
CA LEU A 215 1.77 5.36 7.38
C LEU A 215 1.13 4.29 8.29
N LEU A 216 1.56 3.03 8.17
CA LEU A 216 1.07 1.95 9.03
C LEU A 216 1.54 2.12 10.48
N LEU A 217 2.78 2.58 10.71
CA LEU A 217 3.25 2.93 12.04
C LEU A 217 2.47 4.12 12.61
N ALA A 218 2.19 5.14 11.80
CA ALA A 218 1.35 6.26 12.23
C ALA A 218 -0.07 5.78 12.60
N LEU A 219 -0.66 4.86 11.84
CA LEU A 219 -1.96 4.25 12.16
C LEU A 219 -1.93 3.48 13.49
N LEU A 220 -0.82 2.81 13.81
CA LEU A 220 -0.66 2.07 15.05
C LEU A 220 -0.52 2.99 16.28
N PHE A 221 0.35 4.01 16.18
CA PHE A 221 0.70 4.86 17.32
C PHE A 221 -0.20 6.10 17.48
N ARG A 222 -0.80 6.59 16.39
CA ARG A 222 -1.70 7.75 16.37
C ARG A 222 -2.92 7.44 15.47
N PRO A 223 -3.87 6.60 15.91
CA PRO A 223 -4.88 6.03 15.02
C PRO A 223 -5.71 7.04 14.23
N SER A 224 -6.15 8.13 14.85
CA SER A 224 -6.95 9.17 14.18
C SER A 224 -6.13 9.89 13.10
N SER A 225 -4.95 10.39 13.46
CA SER A 225 -4.08 11.14 12.56
C SER A 225 -3.49 10.22 11.47
N GLY A 226 -3.01 9.04 11.86
CA GLY A 226 -2.51 8.02 10.95
C GLY A 226 -3.57 7.54 9.96
N TRP A 227 -4.84 7.43 10.38
CA TRP A 227 -5.94 7.13 9.46
C TRP A 227 -6.14 8.22 8.41
N ARG A 228 -6.10 9.51 8.80
CA ARG A 228 -6.21 10.63 7.86
C ARG A 228 -5.06 10.66 6.87
N ALA A 229 -3.83 10.49 7.34
CA ALA A 229 -2.65 10.46 6.46
C ALA A 229 -2.68 9.27 5.51
N LEU A 230 -3.03 8.07 6.00
CA LEU A 230 -3.16 6.88 5.16
C LEU A 230 -4.18 7.11 4.06
N LEU A 231 -5.38 7.57 4.43
CA LEU A 231 -6.47 7.76 3.49
C LEU A 231 -6.17 8.88 2.48
N GLY A 232 -5.61 10.01 2.94
CA GLY A 232 -5.20 11.11 2.08
C GLY A 232 -4.14 10.71 1.09
N PHE A 233 -3.09 10.01 1.55
CA PHE A 233 -2.04 9.48 0.69
C PHE A 233 -2.60 8.52 -0.36
N CYS A 234 -3.37 7.51 0.06
CA CYS A 234 -3.90 6.52 -0.88
C CYS A 234 -4.88 7.13 -1.89
N TYR A 235 -5.69 8.11 -1.49
CA TYR A 235 -6.62 8.78 -2.38
C TYR A 235 -5.89 9.61 -3.45
N LEU A 236 -4.99 10.51 -3.03
CA LEU A 236 -4.25 11.38 -3.94
C LEU A 236 -3.30 10.58 -4.82
N GLN A 237 -2.59 9.58 -4.27
CA GLN A 237 -1.68 8.74 -5.06
C GLN A 237 -2.41 7.94 -6.13
N ARG A 238 -3.68 7.57 -5.92
CA ARG A 238 -4.45 6.86 -6.94
C ARG A 238 -4.86 7.78 -8.09
N ILE A 239 -5.15 9.06 -7.81
CA ILE A 239 -5.42 10.07 -8.84
C ILE A 239 -4.14 10.39 -9.63
N ASP A 240 -3.05 10.63 -8.91
CA ASP A 240 -1.69 10.83 -9.46
C ASP A 240 -1.33 9.70 -10.43
N ASP A 241 -1.48 8.45 -9.99
CA ASP A 241 -1.14 7.28 -10.81
C ASP A 241 -2.06 7.09 -12.03
N LEU A 242 -3.30 7.61 -12.01
CA LEU A 242 -4.15 7.66 -13.20
C LEU A 242 -3.63 8.71 -14.18
N LEU A 243 -3.34 9.92 -13.71
CA LEU A 243 -2.88 11.04 -14.54
C LEU A 243 -1.52 10.73 -15.19
N ASP A 244 -0.60 10.15 -14.44
CA ASP A 244 0.73 9.72 -14.92
C ASP A 244 0.68 8.50 -15.84
N GLY A 245 -0.47 7.85 -15.98
CA GLY A 245 -0.65 6.66 -16.81
C GLY A 245 -0.05 5.38 -16.22
N HIS A 246 0.19 5.36 -14.91
CA HIS A 246 0.59 4.15 -14.19
C HIS A 246 -0.58 3.20 -13.94
N LEU A 247 -1.80 3.72 -13.90
CA LEU A 247 -3.05 2.96 -13.85
C LEU A 247 -3.77 3.03 -15.20
N SER A 248 -4.25 1.89 -15.68
CA SER A 248 -5.06 1.84 -16.89
C SER A 248 -6.50 2.27 -16.59
N CYS A 249 -7.06 3.07 -17.50
CA CYS A 249 -8.45 3.48 -17.48
C CYS A 249 -9.01 3.50 -18.91
N SER A 250 -10.34 3.40 -19.04
CA SER A 250 -11.04 3.39 -20.33
C SER A 250 -11.33 4.78 -20.89
N VAL A 251 -11.20 5.81 -20.06
CA VAL A 251 -11.45 7.22 -20.39
C VAL A 251 -10.15 8.02 -20.20
N GLU A 252 -10.13 9.29 -20.60
CA GLU A 252 -8.97 10.15 -20.33
C GLU A 252 -8.83 10.35 -18.80
N PRO A 253 -7.66 10.06 -18.18
CA PRO A 253 -7.39 10.34 -16.76
C PRO A 253 -7.83 11.73 -16.21
N ASP A 254 -7.65 12.81 -16.97
CA ASP A 254 -8.06 14.18 -16.65
C ASP A 254 -9.58 14.31 -16.53
N GLU A 255 -10.36 13.53 -17.27
CA GLU A 255 -11.82 13.50 -17.12
C GLU A 255 -12.20 12.91 -15.75
N ILE A 256 -11.49 11.87 -15.29
CA ILE A 256 -11.69 11.30 -13.96
C ILE A 256 -11.31 12.32 -12.89
N ALA A 257 -10.18 13.00 -13.05
CA ALA A 257 -9.73 14.03 -12.10
C ALA A 257 -10.71 15.21 -12.03
N LEU A 258 -11.23 15.66 -13.18
CA LEU A 258 -12.25 16.71 -13.26
C LEU A 258 -13.57 16.28 -12.60
N GLU A 259 -14.00 15.03 -12.82
CA GLU A 259 -15.17 14.46 -12.14
C GLU A 259 -14.97 14.45 -10.62
N GLN A 260 -13.79 14.05 -10.14
CA GLN A 260 -13.47 14.08 -8.71
C GLN A 260 -13.52 15.50 -8.14
N ILE A 261 -12.98 16.50 -8.84
CA ILE A 261 -13.09 17.92 -8.43
C ILE A 261 -14.56 18.31 -8.26
N GLY A 262 -15.40 18.04 -9.26
CA GLY A 262 -16.83 18.36 -9.19
C GLY A 262 -17.56 17.67 -8.03
N LYS A 263 -17.18 16.43 -7.69
CA LYS A 263 -17.71 15.70 -6.52
C LYS A 263 -17.24 16.28 -5.19
N TRP A 264 -16.00 16.78 -5.11
CA TRP A 264 -15.51 17.47 -3.93
C TRP A 264 -16.24 18.80 -3.69
N GLU A 265 -16.50 19.56 -4.76
CA GLU A 265 -17.20 20.83 -4.72
C GLU A 265 -18.68 20.66 -4.38
N SER A 266 -19.39 19.74 -5.05
CA SER A 266 -20.80 19.45 -4.77
C SER A 266 -20.99 18.75 -3.42
N GLY A 267 -20.00 17.95 -3.02
CA GLY A 267 -20.07 17.11 -1.86
C GLY A 267 -20.82 15.80 -2.04
N GLU A 268 -21.22 15.48 -3.27
CA GLU A 268 -21.95 14.28 -3.64
C GLU A 268 -20.97 13.25 -4.25
N PHE A 269 -20.83 12.11 -3.58
CA PHE A 269 -19.94 11.03 -4.00
C PHE A 269 -20.75 9.79 -4.36
N GLY A 270 -20.34 9.10 -5.42
CA GLY A 270 -20.93 7.83 -5.83
C GLY A 270 -20.42 6.64 -5.02
N ASP A 271 -20.60 5.44 -5.60
CA ASP A 271 -20.28 4.16 -4.98
C ASP A 271 -18.95 3.54 -5.43
N GLY A 272 -18.20 4.21 -6.31
CA GLY A 272 -16.90 3.74 -6.80
C GLY A 272 -15.80 3.78 -5.72
N ASP A 273 -14.71 3.05 -5.92
CA ASP A 273 -13.62 2.95 -4.93
C ASP A 273 -13.01 4.30 -4.56
N LEU A 274 -12.72 5.15 -5.57
CA LEU A 274 -12.25 6.52 -5.35
C LEU A 274 -13.26 7.37 -4.58
N ASP A 275 -14.54 7.27 -4.94
CA ASP A 275 -15.62 8.01 -4.29
C ASP A 275 -15.80 7.60 -2.83
N ARG A 276 -15.69 6.31 -2.51
CA ARG A 276 -15.72 5.79 -1.13
C ARG A 276 -14.57 6.33 -0.30
N MET A 277 -13.37 6.39 -0.88
CA MET A 277 -12.21 6.98 -0.22
C MET A 277 -12.39 8.48 0.00
N ALA A 278 -12.82 9.22 -1.03
CA ALA A 278 -13.06 10.66 -0.96
C ALA A 278 -14.14 11.02 0.07
N GLN A 279 -15.27 10.31 0.07
CA GLN A 279 -16.35 10.51 1.02
C GLN A 279 -15.86 10.30 2.46
N LYS A 280 -15.05 9.26 2.69
CA LYS A 280 -14.49 9.00 4.02
C LYS A 280 -13.45 10.07 4.39
N LEU A 281 -12.63 10.53 3.44
CA LEU A 281 -11.58 11.52 3.65
C LEU A 281 -12.17 12.88 4.00
N ARG A 282 -13.17 13.35 3.26
CA ARG A 282 -13.88 14.61 3.51
C ARG A 282 -14.45 14.72 4.92
N ARG A 283 -14.88 13.59 5.51
CA ARG A 283 -15.42 13.56 6.88
C ARG A 283 -14.36 13.67 7.96
N VAL A 284 -13.11 13.31 7.66
CA VAL A 284 -12.05 13.18 8.67
C VAL A 284 -10.93 14.19 8.52
N LEU A 285 -10.65 14.67 7.31
CA LEU A 285 -9.51 15.54 7.01
C LEU A 285 -9.88 17.02 7.25
N PRO A 286 -9.15 17.73 8.14
CA PRO A 286 -9.21 19.18 8.20
C PRO A 286 -8.74 19.81 6.88
N GLU A 287 -9.24 21.00 6.55
CA GLU A 287 -8.82 21.74 5.36
C GLU A 287 -8.99 20.96 4.04
N SER A 288 -10.04 20.15 3.94
CA SER A 288 -10.28 19.30 2.78
C SER A 288 -10.45 20.08 1.47
N GLN A 289 -10.66 21.39 1.51
CA GLN A 289 -10.67 22.26 0.32
C GLN A 289 -9.35 22.19 -0.46
N ASN A 290 -8.20 21.97 0.19
CA ASN A 290 -6.90 21.91 -0.47
C ASN A 290 -6.76 20.66 -1.36
N ILE A 291 -7.62 19.64 -1.19
CA ILE A 291 -7.64 18.46 -2.06
C ILE A 291 -7.93 18.85 -3.51
N VAL A 292 -8.89 19.76 -3.72
CA VAL A 292 -9.22 20.24 -5.08
C VAL A 292 -8.01 20.90 -5.72
N SER A 293 -7.35 21.80 -4.98
CA SER A 293 -6.15 22.48 -5.48
C SER A 293 -5.00 21.52 -5.80
N VAL A 294 -4.78 20.48 -5.00
CA VAL A 294 -3.77 19.45 -5.33
C VAL A 294 -4.12 18.73 -6.63
N ILE A 295 -5.39 18.35 -6.81
CA ILE A 295 -5.82 17.68 -8.04
C ILE A 295 -5.66 18.63 -9.24
N GLU A 296 -5.93 19.92 -9.10
CA GLU A 296 -5.70 20.92 -10.16
C GLU A 296 -4.23 21.01 -10.58
N GLU A 297 -3.28 21.00 -9.63
CA GLU A 297 -1.85 20.98 -9.95
C GLU A 297 -1.46 19.70 -10.72
N MET A 298 -1.94 18.53 -10.27
CA MET A 298 -1.69 17.26 -10.97
C MET A 298 -2.26 17.27 -12.41
N ARG A 299 -3.44 17.90 -12.60
CA ARG A 299 -4.04 18.06 -13.94
C ARG A 299 -3.23 18.98 -14.84
N LEU A 300 -2.58 20.00 -14.28
CA LEU A 300 -1.67 20.85 -15.05
C LEU A 300 -0.48 20.03 -15.57
N ASP A 301 0.10 19.15 -14.76
CA ASP A 301 1.17 18.25 -15.21
C ASP A 301 0.70 17.27 -16.29
N ARG A 302 -0.50 16.71 -16.14
CA ARG A 302 -1.10 15.90 -17.20
C ARG A 302 -1.25 16.68 -18.51
N ARG A 303 -1.71 17.93 -18.44
CA ARG A 303 -1.83 18.81 -19.61
C ARG A 303 -0.47 19.12 -20.23
N ARG A 304 0.55 19.38 -19.39
CA ARG A 304 1.93 19.61 -19.85
C ARG A 304 2.46 18.45 -20.68
N VAL A 305 2.22 17.22 -20.22
CA VAL A 305 2.54 16.01 -20.97
C VAL A 305 1.74 15.91 -22.27
N LYS A 306 0.41 16.04 -22.20
CA LYS A 306 -0.49 15.83 -23.34
C LYS A 306 -0.25 16.84 -24.47
N GLU A 307 0.01 18.09 -24.11
CA GLU A 307 0.15 19.21 -25.06
C GLU A 307 1.61 19.53 -25.38
N ASN A 308 2.58 18.82 -24.77
CA ASN A 308 4.01 19.17 -24.79
C ASN A 308 4.25 20.63 -24.36
N LEU A 309 3.48 21.11 -23.38
CA LEU A 309 3.53 22.49 -22.93
C LEU A 309 4.75 22.70 -22.03
N LEU A 310 5.64 23.58 -22.48
CA LEU A 310 6.75 24.09 -21.68
C LEU A 310 6.28 25.31 -20.87
N LEU A 311 6.76 25.42 -19.64
CA LEU A 311 6.52 26.58 -18.77
C LEU A 311 7.76 27.47 -18.72
N SER A 312 7.57 28.78 -18.54
CA SER A 312 8.67 29.71 -18.25
C SER A 312 9.33 29.39 -16.90
N GLU A 313 10.55 29.88 -16.67
CA GLU A 313 11.27 29.67 -15.38
C GLU A 313 10.40 30.07 -14.17
N GLU A 314 9.73 31.23 -14.26
CA GLU A 314 8.84 31.74 -13.21
C GLU A 314 7.64 30.81 -12.97
N ARG A 315 6.88 30.49 -14.03
CA ARG A 315 5.68 29.65 -13.90
C ARG A 315 5.99 28.23 -13.46
N LEU A 316 7.13 27.68 -13.88
CA LEU A 316 7.58 26.35 -13.44
C LEU A 316 7.96 26.36 -11.95
N SER A 317 8.65 27.41 -11.48
CA SER A 317 8.98 27.55 -10.05
C SER A 317 7.71 27.66 -9.21
N GLU A 318 6.78 28.53 -9.62
CA GLU A 318 5.48 28.69 -8.94
C GLU A 318 4.68 27.39 -8.88
N HIS A 319 4.62 26.65 -9.99
CA HIS A 319 3.94 25.35 -10.08
C HIS A 319 4.53 24.33 -9.09
N LEU A 320 5.85 24.18 -9.09
CA LEU A 320 6.55 23.25 -8.21
C LEU A 320 6.37 23.63 -6.74
N GLU A 321 6.59 24.90 -6.39
CA GLU A 321 6.45 25.39 -5.02
C GLU A 321 5.01 25.23 -4.51
N ARG A 322 4.01 25.55 -5.33
CA ARG A 322 2.59 25.41 -4.99
C ARG A 322 2.18 23.95 -4.80
N THR A 323 2.63 23.06 -5.68
CA THR A 323 2.37 21.60 -5.55
C THR A 323 2.91 21.06 -4.22
N PHE A 324 4.14 21.45 -3.85
CA PHE A 324 4.74 21.03 -2.58
C PHE A 324 4.09 21.69 -1.36
N ALA A 325 3.72 22.98 -1.44
CA ALA A 325 3.01 23.67 -0.36
C ALA A 325 1.71 22.95 -0.01
N LEU A 326 0.85 22.75 -1.03
CA LEU A 326 -0.45 22.11 -0.85
C LEU A 326 -0.32 20.68 -0.30
N SER A 327 0.60 19.89 -0.85
CA SER A 327 0.83 18.50 -0.42
C SER A 327 1.37 18.41 1.01
N LEU A 328 2.29 19.32 1.36
CA LEU A 328 2.90 19.36 2.69
C LEU A 328 1.91 19.83 3.75
N ASP A 329 1.12 20.87 3.46
CA ASP A 329 0.10 21.38 4.36
C ASP A 329 -1.01 20.36 4.60
N LEU A 330 -1.46 19.64 3.57
CA LEU A 330 -2.40 18.53 3.75
C LEU A 330 -1.84 17.43 4.67
N MET A 331 -0.55 17.10 4.53
CA MET A 331 0.08 16.10 5.37
C MET A 331 0.20 16.57 6.82
N LEU A 332 0.57 17.84 7.02
CA LEU A 332 0.66 18.47 8.34
C LEU A 332 -0.71 18.57 9.01
N ALA A 333 -1.74 19.00 8.28
CA ALA A 333 -3.12 19.04 8.73
C ALA A 333 -3.64 17.64 9.11
N ALA A 334 -3.33 16.61 8.32
CA ALA A 334 -3.68 15.23 8.65
C ALA A 334 -3.05 14.77 9.98
N MET A 335 -1.85 15.28 10.30
CA MET A 335 -1.09 14.99 11.51
C MET A 335 -1.42 15.88 12.71
N ASP A 336 -2.40 16.80 12.59
CA ASP A 336 -2.70 17.83 13.59
C ASP A 336 -1.45 18.65 13.98
N ALA A 337 -0.59 18.98 13.00
CA ALA A 337 0.61 19.77 13.24
C ALA A 337 0.29 21.24 13.52
N GLU A 338 1.11 21.88 14.35
CA GLU A 338 1.03 23.33 14.64
C GLU A 338 1.80 24.18 13.62
N VAL A 339 2.73 23.57 12.89
CA VAL A 339 3.51 24.22 11.83
C VAL A 339 2.90 23.93 10.47
N GLY A 340 3.00 24.91 9.57
CA GLY A 340 2.67 24.81 8.15
C GLY A 340 3.89 24.98 7.26
N SER A 341 3.69 24.85 5.96
CA SER A 341 4.69 25.11 4.93
C SER A 341 5.22 26.55 5.00
N ALA A 342 4.37 27.51 5.37
CA ALA A 342 4.71 28.92 5.52
C ALA A 342 5.69 29.21 6.67
N ASP A 343 5.81 28.31 7.66
CA ASP A 343 6.80 28.46 8.74
C ASP A 343 8.23 28.14 8.29
N ALA A 344 8.39 27.37 7.20
CA ALA A 344 9.69 27.01 6.62
C ALA A 344 9.66 27.19 5.08
N PRO A 345 9.46 28.42 4.59
CA PRO A 345 9.15 28.68 3.19
C PRO A 345 10.27 28.24 2.23
N THR A 346 11.53 28.22 2.69
CA THR A 346 12.65 27.80 1.84
C THR A 346 12.71 26.30 1.59
N LEU A 347 11.95 25.50 2.37
CA LEU A 347 11.80 24.07 2.12
C LEU A 347 11.07 23.78 0.81
N LEU A 348 10.14 24.65 0.40
CA LEU A 348 9.31 24.44 -0.80
C LEU A 348 10.11 24.41 -2.12
N PRO A 349 10.90 25.44 -2.47
CA PRO A 349 11.74 25.39 -3.66
C PRO A 349 12.81 24.29 -3.56
N LEU A 350 13.27 23.95 -2.35
CA LEU A 350 14.21 22.85 -2.13
C LEU A 350 13.60 21.48 -2.46
N LEU A 351 12.34 21.24 -2.06
CA LEU A 351 11.59 20.03 -2.41
C LEU A 351 11.25 20.00 -3.91
N GLY A 352 10.87 21.14 -4.47
CA GLY A 352 10.69 21.35 -5.92
C GLY A 352 11.91 20.88 -6.70
N TRP A 353 13.08 21.47 -6.41
CA TRP A 353 14.36 21.07 -6.99
C TRP A 353 14.65 19.57 -6.81
N CYS A 354 14.46 19.06 -5.58
CA CYS A 354 14.72 17.67 -5.28
C CYS A 354 13.86 16.72 -6.11
N SER A 355 12.59 17.07 -6.37
CA SER A 355 11.68 16.29 -7.21
C SER A 355 12.20 16.22 -8.64
N VAL A 356 12.54 17.37 -9.22
CA VAL A 356 13.05 17.47 -10.60
C VAL A 356 14.30 16.62 -10.80
N VAL A 357 15.29 16.73 -9.90
CA VAL A 357 16.55 15.97 -10.08
C VAL A 357 16.41 14.48 -9.76
N ARG A 358 15.46 14.13 -8.88
CA ARG A 358 15.21 12.74 -8.47
C ARG A 358 14.52 11.96 -9.58
N ASP A 359 13.50 12.56 -10.19
CA ASP A 359 12.60 11.90 -11.13
C ASP A 359 12.88 12.27 -12.60
N LEU A 360 13.94 13.07 -12.87
CA LEU A 360 14.29 13.60 -14.20
C LEU A 360 14.12 12.61 -15.36
N GLU A 361 14.69 11.40 -15.24
CA GLU A 361 14.63 10.41 -16.32
C GLU A 361 13.22 9.81 -16.48
N GLU A 362 12.52 9.58 -15.37
CA GLU A 362 11.14 9.07 -15.35
C GLU A 362 10.19 10.11 -15.96
N ASP A 363 10.24 11.36 -15.49
CA ASP A 363 9.44 12.49 -15.99
C ASP A 363 9.64 12.70 -17.50
N LEU A 364 10.90 12.74 -17.95
CA LEU A 364 11.21 12.90 -19.38
C LEU A 364 10.70 11.72 -20.21
N SER A 365 10.76 10.49 -19.68
CA SER A 365 10.22 9.30 -20.37
C SER A 365 8.69 9.34 -20.52
N LEU A 366 8.01 10.05 -19.64
CA LEU A 366 6.57 10.31 -19.68
C LEU A 366 6.22 11.58 -20.47
N GLY A 367 7.21 12.35 -20.93
CA GLY A 367 7.01 13.61 -21.65
C GLY A 367 6.82 14.83 -20.74
N LEU A 368 7.02 14.69 -19.43
CA LEU A 368 6.98 15.81 -18.49
C LEU A 368 8.35 16.50 -18.45
N VAL A 369 8.42 17.71 -19.01
CA VAL A 369 9.67 18.48 -19.05
C VAL A 369 9.70 19.49 -17.90
N ASN A 370 10.41 19.14 -16.83
CA ASN A 370 10.68 20.00 -15.68
C ASN A 370 11.93 20.86 -15.87
N VAL A 371 12.08 21.43 -17.08
CA VAL A 371 13.15 22.37 -17.46
C VAL A 371 12.48 23.59 -18.10
N PRO A 372 12.85 24.83 -17.73
CA PRO A 372 12.21 26.03 -18.26
C PRO A 372 12.27 26.13 -19.79
N GLU A 373 11.24 26.70 -20.39
CA GLU A 373 11.12 26.91 -21.83
C GLU A 373 12.34 27.66 -22.39
N GLU A 374 12.81 28.69 -21.68
CA GLU A 374 13.96 29.51 -22.06
C GLU A 374 15.24 28.68 -22.12
N VAL A 375 15.40 27.74 -21.20
CA VAL A 375 16.57 26.83 -21.12
C VAL A 375 16.49 25.78 -22.22
N VAL A 376 15.29 25.24 -22.49
CA VAL A 376 15.06 24.31 -23.61
C VAL A 376 15.38 24.97 -24.96
N LYS A 377 14.92 26.21 -25.17
CA LYS A 377 15.18 26.98 -26.40
C LYS A 377 16.65 27.34 -26.56
N SER A 378 17.29 27.83 -25.50
CA SER A 378 18.71 28.23 -25.53
C SER A 378 19.69 27.04 -25.49
N ARG A 379 19.21 25.84 -25.14
CA ARG A 379 19.99 24.60 -24.94
C ARG A 379 21.08 24.72 -23.85
N GLN A 380 20.98 25.70 -22.96
CA GLN A 380 21.94 25.96 -21.88
C GLN A 380 21.68 25.10 -20.62
N PHE A 381 21.46 23.80 -20.81
CA PHE A 381 21.03 22.89 -19.74
C PHE A 381 22.01 22.79 -18.58
N GLU A 382 23.30 22.64 -18.86
CA GLU A 382 24.33 22.43 -17.84
C GLU A 382 24.54 23.66 -16.96
N ALA A 383 24.60 24.84 -17.57
CA ALA A 383 24.67 26.11 -16.85
C ALA A 383 23.44 26.32 -15.95
N TRP A 384 22.25 25.93 -16.44
CA TRP A 384 21.03 26.00 -15.65
C TRP A 384 21.06 25.01 -14.46
N PHE A 385 21.38 23.73 -14.67
CA PHE A 385 21.48 22.76 -13.57
C PHE A 385 22.54 23.15 -12.53
N GLN A 386 23.65 23.77 -12.96
CA GLN A 386 24.66 24.32 -12.06
C GLN A 386 24.09 25.46 -11.19
N LYS A 387 23.38 26.43 -11.82
CA LYS A 387 22.68 27.52 -11.11
C LYS A 387 21.65 26.97 -10.11
N GLU A 388 20.88 25.96 -10.51
CA GLU A 388 19.86 25.34 -9.66
C GLU A 388 20.46 24.56 -8.48
N LEU A 389 21.58 23.85 -8.68
CA LEU A 389 22.30 23.20 -7.59
C LEU A 389 22.78 24.22 -6.54
N GLU A 390 23.34 25.35 -6.97
CA GLU A 390 23.78 26.40 -6.06
C GLU A 390 22.61 27.07 -5.30
N LYS A 391 21.47 27.26 -5.97
CA LYS A 391 20.23 27.72 -5.30
C LYS A 391 19.77 26.71 -4.25
N ALA A 392 19.74 25.43 -4.59
CA ALA A 392 19.31 24.36 -3.69
C ALA A 392 20.25 24.22 -2.48
N GLU A 393 21.57 24.36 -2.64
CA GLU A 393 22.51 24.36 -1.52
C GLU A 393 22.29 25.53 -0.55
N ARG A 394 22.01 26.73 -1.08
CA ARG A 394 21.66 27.89 -0.25
C ARG A 394 20.34 27.68 0.47
N ALA A 395 19.31 27.22 -0.25
CA ALA A 395 18.01 26.90 0.32
C ALA A 395 18.13 25.87 1.44
N TYR A 396 18.90 24.79 1.24
CA TYR A 396 19.12 23.75 2.26
C TYR A 396 19.68 24.32 3.58
N ARG A 397 20.69 25.21 3.51
CA ARG A 397 21.27 25.85 4.71
C ARG A 397 20.30 26.82 5.36
N GLN A 398 19.47 27.51 4.58
CA GLN A 398 18.50 28.45 5.10
C GLN A 398 17.33 27.73 5.76
N THR A 399 16.81 26.66 5.16
CA THR A 399 15.79 25.80 5.75
C THR A 399 16.26 25.19 7.06
N GLU A 400 17.55 24.84 7.18
CA GLU A 400 18.10 24.33 8.45
C GLU A 400 17.92 25.34 9.60
N LYS A 401 18.16 26.64 9.34
CA LYS A 401 17.93 27.71 10.33
C LYS A 401 16.45 27.93 10.63
N GLU A 402 15.59 27.86 9.61
CA GLU A 402 14.14 27.98 9.79
C GLU A 402 13.61 26.85 10.68
N LEU A 403 14.05 25.61 10.45
CA LEU A 403 13.67 24.45 11.27
C LEU A 403 14.25 24.51 12.69
N GLU A 404 15.45 25.06 12.87
CA GLU A 404 16.01 25.32 14.20
C GLU A 404 15.15 26.31 15.00
N ALA A 405 14.65 27.36 14.35
CA ALA A 405 13.77 28.34 15.00
C ALA A 405 12.40 27.78 15.41
N LEU A 406 11.96 26.69 14.78
CA LEU A 406 10.69 26.02 15.07
C LEU A 406 10.83 24.90 16.12
N GLN A 407 12.04 24.60 16.59
CA GLN A 407 12.27 23.47 17.51
C GLN A 407 11.31 23.49 18.71
N GLY A 408 10.70 22.34 18.97
CA GLY A 408 9.72 22.17 20.05
C GLY A 408 8.26 22.32 19.61
N ARG A 409 7.98 22.90 18.44
CA ARG A 409 6.62 22.93 17.88
C ARG A 409 6.22 21.59 17.26
N ASP A 410 4.94 21.25 17.38
CA ASP A 410 4.42 20.01 16.82
C ASP A 410 4.42 20.05 15.28
N GLY A 411 4.90 18.96 14.65
CA GLY A 411 5.03 18.82 13.20
C GLY A 411 6.43 19.10 12.63
N VAL A 412 7.32 19.76 13.38
CA VAL A 412 8.68 20.10 12.90
C VAL A 412 9.52 18.87 12.57
N ARG A 413 9.28 17.74 13.24
CA ARG A 413 9.96 16.47 12.94
C ARG A 413 9.66 15.99 11.51
N LEU A 414 8.45 16.24 11.00
CA LEU A 414 8.06 15.88 9.66
C LEU A 414 8.77 16.77 8.64
N LEU A 415 8.77 18.10 8.85
CA LEU A 415 9.52 19.05 8.03
C LEU A 415 11.02 18.71 7.98
N THR A 416 11.59 18.36 9.14
CA THR A 416 12.99 17.93 9.28
C THR A 416 13.28 16.65 8.52
N LEU A 417 12.33 15.70 8.49
CA LEU A 417 12.46 14.47 7.72
C LEU A 417 12.52 14.78 6.21
N PHE A 418 11.66 15.67 5.73
CA PHE A 418 11.66 16.13 4.34
C PHE A 418 12.98 16.83 3.98
N HIS A 419 13.42 17.78 4.79
CA HIS A 419 14.71 18.47 4.61
C HIS A 419 15.88 17.49 4.52
N ARG A 420 15.98 16.54 5.47
CA ARG A 420 17.05 15.53 5.48
C ARG A 420 17.01 14.61 4.26
N SER A 421 15.84 14.34 3.70
CA SER A 421 15.69 13.48 2.52
C SER A 421 16.39 14.07 1.27
N VAL A 422 16.48 15.41 1.18
CA VAL A 422 17.11 16.12 0.06
C VAL A 422 18.64 16.01 0.08
N ARG A 423 19.24 15.84 1.26
CA ARG A 423 20.71 15.85 1.46
C ARG A 423 21.47 14.88 0.55
N LYS A 424 20.90 13.71 0.29
CA LYS A 424 21.52 12.71 -0.60
C LYS A 424 21.61 13.25 -2.03
N TYR A 425 20.56 13.90 -2.51
CA TYR A 425 20.49 14.41 -3.88
C TYR A 425 21.45 15.57 -4.09
N LEU A 426 21.59 16.47 -3.12
CA LEU A 426 22.62 17.53 -3.17
C LEU A 426 24.04 16.97 -3.35
N LYS A 427 24.38 15.89 -2.65
CA LYS A 427 25.72 15.28 -2.73
C LYS A 427 25.97 14.53 -4.03
N CYS A 428 24.94 13.89 -4.56
CA CYS A 428 25.05 12.99 -5.71
C CYS A 428 24.73 13.66 -7.05
N HIS A 429 24.10 14.83 -7.05
CA HIS A 429 23.73 15.51 -8.29
C HIS A 429 24.98 15.89 -9.10
N ARG A 430 24.85 15.72 -10.42
CA ARG A 430 25.88 15.98 -11.42
C ARG A 430 25.23 16.78 -12.55
N PRO A 431 25.38 18.13 -12.56
CA PRO A 431 24.76 18.99 -13.55
C PRO A 431 25.02 18.58 -14.99
N GLU A 432 26.25 18.11 -15.29
CA GLU A 432 26.64 17.65 -16.61
C GLU A 432 25.86 16.40 -17.05
N GLN A 433 25.61 15.46 -16.14
CA GLN A 433 24.85 14.24 -16.42
C GLN A 433 23.36 14.54 -16.61
N ALA A 434 22.80 15.40 -15.76
CA ALA A 434 21.41 15.83 -15.87
C ALA A 434 21.15 16.57 -17.19
N ALA A 435 22.06 17.47 -17.58
CA ALA A 435 22.03 18.15 -18.86
C ALA A 435 22.05 17.16 -20.03
N GLU A 436 22.91 16.14 -19.97
CA GLU A 436 23.00 15.13 -21.03
C GLU A 436 21.75 14.25 -21.12
N THR A 437 21.10 13.94 -20.00
CA THR A 437 19.81 13.25 -20.00
C THR A 437 18.74 14.07 -20.71
N VAL A 438 18.64 15.38 -20.41
CA VAL A 438 17.69 16.28 -21.08
C VAL A 438 18.02 16.40 -22.58
N ARG A 439 19.29 16.57 -22.95
CA ARG A 439 19.72 16.64 -24.36
C ARG A 439 19.29 15.40 -25.14
N ARG A 440 19.49 14.21 -24.57
CA ARG A 440 19.10 12.93 -25.17
C ARG A 440 17.59 12.80 -25.31
N ALA A 441 16.83 13.16 -24.28
CA ALA A 441 15.36 13.09 -24.31
C ALA A 441 14.74 14.08 -25.30
N LEU A 442 15.31 15.28 -25.43
CA LEU A 442 14.83 16.36 -26.31
C LEU A 442 15.54 16.39 -27.68
N ALA A 443 16.35 15.38 -27.99
CA ALA A 443 16.91 15.22 -29.33
C ALA A 443 15.77 14.93 -30.31
N PRO A 444 15.77 15.51 -31.53
CA PRO A 444 14.82 15.09 -32.55
C PRO A 444 14.97 13.59 -32.73
N SER A 445 13.91 12.83 -32.47
CA SER A 445 13.89 11.40 -32.82
C SER A 445 14.26 11.33 -34.29
N ALA A 446 15.36 10.64 -34.63
CA ALA A 446 15.67 10.30 -36.01
C ALA A 446 14.47 9.50 -36.53
N ARG A 447 13.56 10.20 -37.21
CA ARG A 447 12.39 9.61 -37.88
C ARG A 447 12.84 8.83 -39.09
#